data_AF-A0A7V9C8L1-F1
#
_entry.id   AF-A0A7V9C8L1-F1
#
_cell.length_a   1.000
_cell.length_b   1.000
_cell.length_c   1.000
_cell.angle_alpha   90.00
_cell.angle_beta   90.00
_cell.angle_gamma   90.00
#
_symmetry.space_group_name_H-M   'P 1'
#
loop_
_entity.id
_entity.type
_entity.pdbx_description
1 polymer ?
#
loop_
_entity_poly.entity_id
_entity_poly.type
_entity_poly.pdbx_seq_one_letter_code
_entity_poly.pdbx_strand_id
1 'polypeptide(L)'
;MASGWRLGGLTPKELARHVWLEIYEGDLFTRTAALSYYFLLALFPLLLFLTTMLGYFAERGTALRTSLLNYFSRVLPRSASALIYTTVEEINKNATGGKLSFSIFAALWAASYGMVAISDTLNGAYGVRESRSWWRLRLSAIGLTIALSVLIISALALVLYGGEVGGAIAGYFNQGGLFLVVWNIVQVPLVLAFVLLAFALIYYFSPNLLDQKWYWITPGSIIGVALWLLVSFLFRVYLRYFDSYSLTYGSLGAVIILMLWFYLTGAAILIGGKINAEIEAAAAEEGVPGAKHHGEKIAPEESDLSDTVAAVARATETEDDQPNSK
;
A
#
# COMPACT_ATOMS: atom_id res chain seq x y z
N MET A 1 9.41 9.70 -26.41
CA MET A 1 9.77 8.80 -25.29
C MET A 1 8.61 8.80 -24.32
N ALA A 2 8.11 7.62 -23.94
CA ALA A 2 7.07 7.49 -22.93
C ALA A 2 7.61 7.99 -21.58
N SER A 3 6.96 8.97 -20.97
CA SER A 3 7.31 9.47 -19.65
C SER A 3 6.03 9.81 -18.91
N GLY A 4 5.81 9.19 -17.76
CA GLY A 4 4.64 9.43 -16.91
C GLY A 4 4.55 10.88 -16.44
N TRP A 5 5.66 11.62 -16.50
CA TRP A 5 5.74 13.04 -16.19
C TRP A 5 5.14 13.95 -17.27
N ARG A 6 4.89 13.44 -18.49
CA ARG A 6 4.08 14.14 -19.50
C ARG A 6 2.58 13.96 -19.27
N LEU A 7 2.18 13.31 -18.17
CA LEU A 7 0.79 13.05 -17.78
C LEU A 7 -0.04 12.39 -18.88
N GLY A 8 0.61 11.58 -19.73
CA GLY A 8 -0.04 10.95 -20.87
C GLY A 8 -0.57 11.93 -21.92
N GLY A 9 -0.02 13.16 -21.98
CA GLY A 9 -0.48 14.21 -22.87
C GLY A 9 -1.47 15.20 -22.25
N LEU A 10 -2.02 14.86 -21.09
CA LEU A 10 -3.00 15.69 -20.38
C LEU A 10 -2.35 16.91 -19.73
N THR A 11 -3.11 18.00 -19.66
CA THR A 11 -2.80 19.10 -18.74
C THR A 11 -3.11 18.69 -17.30
N PRO A 12 -2.45 19.27 -16.27
CA PRO A 12 -2.76 18.99 -14.87
C PRO A 12 -4.23 19.22 -14.50
N LYS A 13 -4.90 20.17 -15.19
CA LYS A 13 -6.32 20.47 -14.99
C LYS A 13 -7.23 19.37 -15.56
N GLU A 14 -6.89 18.83 -16.73
CA GLU A 14 -7.64 17.72 -17.34
C GLU A 14 -7.48 16.46 -16.51
N LEU A 15 -6.25 16.12 -16.10
CA LEU A 15 -5.99 14.99 -15.21
C LEU A 15 -6.78 15.11 -13.90
N ALA A 16 -6.75 16.30 -13.26
CA ALA A 16 -7.52 16.53 -12.04
C ALA A 16 -9.03 16.39 -12.28
N ARG A 17 -9.54 16.87 -13.43
CA ARG A 17 -10.95 16.71 -13.80
C ARG A 17 -11.31 15.24 -13.99
N HIS A 18 -10.50 14.47 -14.71
CA HIS A 18 -10.75 13.06 -14.99
C HIS A 18 -10.74 12.24 -13.71
N VAL A 19 -9.71 12.42 -12.87
CA VAL A 19 -9.64 11.76 -11.56
C VAL A 19 -10.82 12.15 -10.68
N TRP A 20 -11.27 13.41 -10.70
CA TRP A 20 -12.44 13.84 -9.93
C TRP A 20 -13.74 13.18 -10.42
N LEU A 21 -13.94 13.11 -11.74
CA LEU A 21 -15.09 12.44 -12.34
C LEU A 21 -15.10 10.96 -11.98
N GLU A 22 -13.96 10.27 -12.10
CA GLU A 22 -13.85 8.87 -11.68
C GLU A 22 -14.07 8.65 -10.18
N ILE A 23 -13.68 9.61 -9.33
CA ILE A 23 -13.97 9.55 -7.88
C ILE A 23 -15.47 9.71 -7.62
N TYR A 24 -16.12 10.61 -8.35
CA TYR A 24 -17.53 10.94 -8.17
C TYR A 24 -18.48 9.88 -8.74
N GLU A 25 -18.17 9.35 -9.92
CA GLU A 25 -18.95 8.33 -10.60
C GLU A 25 -18.58 6.91 -10.13
N GLY A 26 -17.36 6.74 -9.62
CA GLY A 26 -16.87 5.46 -9.12
C GLY A 26 -17.23 5.18 -7.66
N ASP A 27 -16.84 3.99 -7.21
CA ASP A 27 -17.06 3.48 -5.85
C ASP A 27 -15.86 3.71 -4.92
N LEU A 28 -15.00 4.70 -5.22
CA LEU A 28 -13.72 4.90 -4.51
C LEU A 28 -13.89 5.05 -3.00
N PHE A 29 -14.87 5.87 -2.56
CA PHE A 29 -15.15 6.06 -1.14
C PHE A 29 -15.67 4.78 -0.47
N THR A 30 -16.46 3.98 -1.18
CA THR A 30 -16.96 2.68 -0.69
C THR A 30 -15.82 1.66 -0.58
N ARG A 31 -14.95 1.58 -1.60
CA ARG A 31 -13.74 0.74 -1.58
C ARG A 31 -12.79 1.14 -0.46
N THR A 32 -12.68 2.45 -0.21
CA THR A 32 -11.87 2.98 0.88
C THR A 32 -12.45 2.63 2.25
N ALA A 33 -13.78 2.62 2.40
CA ALA A 33 -14.43 2.12 3.60
C ALA A 33 -14.12 0.64 3.84
N ALA A 34 -14.19 -0.20 2.80
CA ALA A 34 -13.80 -1.60 2.87
C ALA A 34 -12.31 -1.75 3.26
N LEU A 35 -11.40 -0.98 2.64
CA LEU A 35 -9.98 -0.97 3.01
C LEU A 35 -9.77 -0.64 4.48
N SER A 36 -10.50 0.35 5.02
CA SER A 36 -10.36 0.73 6.43
C SER A 36 -10.68 -0.43 7.39
N TYR A 37 -11.69 -1.24 7.04
CA TYR A 37 -12.05 -2.44 7.79
C TYR A 37 -10.96 -3.51 7.69
N TYR A 38 -10.46 -3.80 6.47
CA TYR A 38 -9.38 -4.77 6.29
C TYR A 38 -8.06 -4.33 6.93
N PHE A 39 -7.75 -3.02 6.93
CA PHE A 39 -6.58 -2.47 7.63
C PHE A 39 -6.71 -2.64 9.14
N LEU A 40 -7.90 -2.41 9.70
CA LEU A 40 -8.14 -2.67 11.13
C LEU A 40 -7.93 -4.14 11.49
N LEU A 41 -8.43 -5.07 10.67
CA LEU A 41 -8.23 -6.51 10.89
C LEU A 41 -6.76 -6.92 10.72
N ALA A 42 -6.06 -6.34 9.75
CA ALA A 42 -4.65 -6.62 9.49
C ALA A 42 -3.71 -5.97 10.51
N LEU A 43 -4.16 -4.96 11.25
CA LEU A 43 -3.35 -4.22 12.20
C LEU A 43 -2.79 -5.11 13.31
N PHE A 44 -3.63 -5.88 14.01
CA PHE A 44 -3.17 -6.69 15.14
C PHE A 44 -2.16 -7.77 14.71
N PRO A 45 -2.42 -8.56 13.64
CA PRO A 45 -1.42 -9.46 13.09
C PRO A 45 -0.14 -8.74 12.65
N LEU A 46 -0.24 -7.59 11.99
CA LEU A 46 0.93 -6.83 11.57
C LEU A 46 1.76 -6.37 12.76
N LEU A 47 1.14 -5.88 13.84
CA LEU A 47 1.86 -5.49 15.06
C LEU A 47 2.56 -6.67 15.71
N LEU A 48 1.89 -7.84 15.77
CA LEU A 48 2.50 -9.08 16.27
C LEU A 48 3.71 -9.48 15.42
N PHE A 49 3.58 -9.42 14.10
CA PHE A 49 4.67 -9.72 13.17
C PHE A 49 5.86 -8.76 13.36
N LEU A 50 5.59 -7.45 13.36
CA LEU A 50 6.62 -6.41 13.52
C LEU A 50 7.33 -6.52 14.87
N THR A 51 6.59 -6.66 15.98
CA THR A 51 7.19 -6.78 17.32
C THR A 51 8.03 -8.03 17.47
N THR A 52 7.60 -9.13 16.86
CA THR A 52 8.36 -10.38 16.88
C THR A 52 9.62 -10.29 16.04
N MET A 53 9.55 -9.72 14.83
CA MET A 53 10.73 -9.47 13.99
C MET A 53 11.76 -8.60 14.73
N LEU A 54 11.30 -7.54 15.39
CA LEU A 54 12.17 -6.66 16.16
C LEU A 54 12.80 -7.36 17.36
N GLY A 55 12.04 -8.16 18.11
CA GLY A 55 12.55 -8.95 19.23
C GLY A 55 13.55 -10.02 18.80
N TYR A 56 13.41 -10.56 17.58
CA TYR A 56 14.34 -11.54 17.02
C TYR A 56 15.69 -10.92 16.61
N PHE A 57 15.67 -9.74 15.98
CA PHE A 57 16.91 -9.07 15.53
C PHE A 57 17.58 -8.20 16.59
N ALA A 58 16.91 -7.94 17.71
CA ALA A 58 17.46 -7.15 18.81
C ALA A 58 17.61 -8.00 20.07
N GLU A 59 18.84 -8.44 20.34
CA GLU A 59 19.27 -8.93 21.67
C GLU A 59 19.06 -7.87 22.78
N ARG A 60 18.61 -6.64 22.44
CA ARG A 60 18.19 -5.52 23.31
C ARG A 60 16.73 -5.06 23.08
N GLY A 61 15.82 -5.98 22.78
CA GLY A 61 14.45 -5.72 22.28
C GLY A 61 13.56 -4.74 23.08
N THR A 62 13.86 -4.46 24.35
CA THR A 62 13.10 -3.48 25.15
C THR A 62 13.31 -2.03 24.70
N ALA A 63 14.54 -1.61 24.40
CA ALA A 63 14.83 -0.22 24.04
C ALA A 63 14.24 0.17 22.66
N LEU A 64 14.38 -0.73 21.68
CA LEU A 64 13.77 -0.61 20.35
C LEU A 64 12.25 -0.53 20.46
N ARG A 65 11.65 -1.43 21.23
CA ARG A 65 10.20 -1.48 21.44
C ARG A 65 9.67 -0.20 22.11
N THR A 66 10.29 0.27 23.19
CA THR A 66 9.88 1.51 23.86
C THR A 66 10.01 2.71 22.94
N SER A 67 11.09 2.78 22.16
CA SER A 67 11.31 3.86 21.19
C SER A 67 10.26 3.84 20.07
N LEU A 68 9.85 2.66 19.61
CA LEU A 68 8.78 2.50 18.63
C LEU A 68 7.41 2.89 19.14
N LEU A 69 7.05 2.46 20.36
CA LEU A 69 5.80 2.87 21.00
C LEU A 69 5.76 4.39 21.22
N ASN A 70 6.89 4.99 21.56
CA ASN A 70 7.05 6.45 21.66
C ASN A 70 6.97 7.15 20.30
N TYR A 71 7.39 6.51 19.21
CA TYR A 71 7.22 7.06 17.87
C TYR A 71 5.77 6.98 17.41
N PHE A 72 5.11 5.84 17.61
CA PHE A 72 3.70 5.68 17.31
C PHE A 72 2.83 6.68 18.08
N SER A 73 3.15 7.01 19.33
CA SER A 73 2.42 8.07 20.07
C SER A 73 2.62 9.48 19.50
N ARG A 74 3.66 9.71 18.70
CA ARG A 74 3.90 10.98 17.99
C ARG A 74 3.28 11.02 16.61
N VAL A 75 3.11 9.87 15.95
CA VAL A 75 2.62 9.80 14.57
C VAL A 75 1.13 9.51 14.51
N LEU A 76 0.67 8.59 15.36
CA LEU A 76 -0.71 8.16 15.45
C LEU A 76 -1.48 9.00 16.48
N PRO A 77 -2.82 9.06 16.36
CA PRO A 77 -3.69 9.58 17.41
C PRO A 77 -3.40 8.93 18.77
N ARG A 78 -3.58 9.69 19.86
CA ARG A 78 -3.34 9.19 21.23
C ARG A 78 -4.10 7.89 21.49
N SER A 79 -5.34 7.82 21.03
CA SER A 79 -6.23 6.69 21.19
C SER A 79 -5.79 5.45 20.39
N ALA A 80 -5.34 5.63 19.13
CA ALA A 80 -4.72 4.57 18.32
C ALA A 80 -3.41 4.08 18.93
N SER A 81 -2.55 4.99 19.39
CA SER A 81 -1.28 4.65 20.04
C SER A 81 -1.49 3.88 21.35
N ALA A 82 -2.53 4.21 22.12
CA ALA A 82 -2.88 3.51 23.34
C ALA A 82 -3.33 2.08 23.06
N LEU A 83 -4.17 1.87 22.03
CA LEU A 83 -4.59 0.53 21.61
C LEU A 83 -3.39 -0.33 21.22
N ILE A 84 -2.49 0.21 20.40
CA ILE A 84 -1.25 -0.47 20.00
C ILE A 84 -0.39 -0.81 21.23
N TYR A 85 -0.21 0.14 22.15
CA TYR A 85 0.58 -0.09 23.37
C TYR A 85 0.02 -1.27 24.18
N THR A 86 -1.29 -1.27 24.44
CA THR A 86 -1.96 -2.33 25.20
C THR A 86 -1.80 -3.69 24.53
N THR A 87 -2.06 -3.78 23.23
CA THR A 87 -1.91 -5.03 22.47
C THR A 87 -0.48 -5.55 22.50
N VAL A 88 0.50 -4.68 22.29
CA VAL A 88 1.91 -5.07 22.29
C VAL A 88 2.32 -5.57 23.68
N GLU A 89 1.85 -4.93 24.75
CA GLU A 89 2.12 -5.37 26.13
C GLU A 89 1.48 -6.73 26.45
N GLU A 90 0.25 -6.96 26.03
CA GLU A 90 -0.44 -8.26 26.18
C GLU A 90 0.25 -9.38 25.42
N ILE A 91 0.71 -9.13 24.19
CA ILE A 91 1.46 -10.11 23.40
C ILE A 91 2.75 -10.52 24.11
N ASN A 92 3.50 -9.56 24.66
CA ASN A 92 4.79 -9.84 25.28
C ASN A 92 4.65 -10.60 26.60
N LYS A 93 3.63 -10.27 27.41
CA LYS A 93 3.34 -11.02 28.65
C LYS A 93 3.05 -12.51 28.38
N ASN A 94 2.54 -12.84 27.20
CA ASN A 94 2.12 -14.19 26.82
C ASN A 94 3.12 -14.92 25.91
N ALA A 95 4.25 -14.32 25.55
CA ALA A 95 5.22 -14.89 24.61
C ALA A 95 6.07 -16.00 25.28
N THR A 96 5.77 -17.28 24.99
CA THR A 96 6.61 -18.44 25.38
C THR A 96 7.47 -18.88 24.19
N GLY A 97 8.79 -18.98 24.39
CA GLY A 97 9.83 -19.03 23.33
C GLY A 97 9.76 -20.14 22.27
N GLY A 98 8.93 -21.19 22.44
CA GLY A 98 8.75 -22.26 21.45
C GLY A 98 7.60 -22.08 20.45
N LYS A 99 6.64 -21.17 20.73
CA LYS A 99 5.43 -20.95 19.88
C LYS A 99 5.56 -19.77 18.92
N LEU A 100 6.68 -19.04 18.99
CA LEU A 100 6.89 -17.76 18.33
C LEU A 100 6.89 -17.88 16.79
N SER A 101 7.54 -18.90 16.24
CA SER A 101 7.62 -19.12 14.78
C SER A 101 6.23 -19.33 14.18
N PHE A 102 5.38 -20.13 14.82
CA PHE A 102 4.00 -20.36 14.37
C PHE A 102 3.17 -19.07 14.43
N SER A 103 3.34 -18.26 15.49
CA SER A 103 2.70 -16.95 15.62
C SER A 103 3.13 -15.98 14.53
N ILE A 104 4.39 -15.97 14.11
CA ILE A 104 4.87 -15.14 12.99
C ILE A 104 4.17 -15.54 11.68
N PHE A 105 4.11 -16.84 11.36
CA PHE A 105 3.44 -17.30 10.14
C PHE A 105 1.95 -16.99 10.16
N ALA A 106 1.26 -17.24 11.28
CA ALA A 106 -0.16 -16.92 11.44
C ALA A 106 -0.41 -15.40 11.32
N ALA A 107 0.46 -14.59 11.93
CA ALA A 107 0.40 -13.14 11.87
C ALA A 107 0.60 -12.61 10.44
N LEU A 108 1.62 -13.12 9.74
CA LEU A 108 1.91 -12.76 8.36
C LEU A 108 0.76 -13.19 7.42
N TRP A 109 0.22 -14.39 7.62
CA TRP A 109 -0.95 -14.87 6.88
C TRP A 109 -2.14 -13.94 7.06
N ALA A 110 -2.45 -13.57 8.31
CA ALA A 110 -3.57 -12.69 8.61
C ALA A 110 -3.33 -11.25 8.10
N ALA A 111 -2.11 -10.72 8.21
CA ALA A 111 -1.75 -9.41 7.64
C ALA A 111 -1.90 -9.37 6.11
N SER A 112 -1.62 -10.49 5.42
CA SER A 112 -1.74 -10.58 3.96
C SER A 112 -3.16 -10.34 3.44
N TYR A 113 -4.22 -10.51 4.26
CA TYR A 113 -5.59 -10.17 3.85
C TYR A 113 -5.76 -8.68 3.56
N GLY A 114 -5.09 -7.80 4.31
CA GLY A 114 -5.08 -6.37 4.02
C GLY A 114 -4.47 -6.08 2.64
N MET A 115 -3.39 -6.78 2.28
CA MET A 115 -2.73 -6.63 0.98
C MET A 115 -3.57 -7.20 -0.18
N VAL A 116 -4.31 -8.29 0.06
CA VAL A 116 -5.31 -8.80 -0.90
C VAL A 116 -6.40 -7.75 -1.15
N ALA A 117 -6.89 -7.09 -0.10
CA ALA A 117 -7.87 -6.01 -0.24
C ALA A 117 -7.32 -4.79 -0.99
N ILE A 118 -6.04 -4.43 -0.77
CA ILE A 118 -5.35 -3.41 -1.59
C ILE A 118 -5.32 -3.83 -3.05
N SER A 119 -4.99 -5.09 -3.33
CA SER A 119 -4.92 -5.62 -4.70
C SER A 119 -6.28 -5.54 -5.40
N ASP A 120 -7.35 -5.99 -4.74
CA ASP A 120 -8.71 -5.93 -5.29
C ASP A 120 -9.20 -4.49 -5.54
N THR A 121 -8.93 -3.59 -4.61
CA THR A 121 -9.35 -2.19 -4.76
C THR A 121 -8.54 -1.42 -5.80
N LEU A 122 -7.25 -1.72 -5.94
CA LEU A 122 -6.43 -1.20 -7.04
C LEU A 122 -6.85 -1.81 -8.37
N ASN A 123 -7.16 -3.10 -8.45
CA ASN A 123 -7.70 -3.71 -9.66
C ASN A 123 -8.95 -2.94 -10.14
N GLY A 124 -9.86 -2.61 -9.22
CA GLY A 124 -11.00 -1.74 -9.51
C GLY A 124 -10.61 -0.34 -10.01
N ALA A 125 -9.57 0.28 -9.44
CA ALA A 125 -9.08 1.58 -9.89
C ALA A 125 -8.47 1.55 -11.30
N TYR A 126 -7.89 0.42 -11.72
CA TYR A 126 -7.35 0.19 -13.06
C TYR A 126 -8.37 -0.43 -14.03
N GLY A 127 -9.62 -0.65 -13.59
CA GLY A 127 -10.66 -1.27 -14.40
C GLY A 127 -10.38 -2.75 -14.76
N VAL A 128 -9.51 -3.44 -14.02
CA VAL A 128 -9.14 -4.83 -14.28
C VAL A 128 -9.79 -5.80 -13.32
N ARG A 129 -10.00 -7.03 -13.78
CA ARG A 129 -10.42 -8.15 -12.94
C ARG A 129 -9.20 -8.96 -12.47
N GLU A 130 -9.34 -9.55 -11.29
CA GLU A 130 -8.33 -10.45 -10.77
C GLU A 130 -8.38 -11.79 -11.51
N SER A 131 -7.32 -12.11 -12.25
CA SER A 131 -7.17 -13.39 -12.97
C SER A 131 -6.10 -14.28 -12.36
N ARG A 132 -5.34 -13.80 -11.36
CA ARG A 132 -4.35 -14.64 -10.67
C ARG A 132 -5.08 -15.71 -9.88
N SER A 133 -4.57 -16.95 -9.96
CA SER A 133 -5.04 -18.02 -9.08
C SER A 133 -4.90 -17.62 -7.62
N TRP A 134 -5.76 -18.16 -6.76
CA TRP A 134 -5.79 -17.83 -5.34
C TRP A 134 -4.41 -17.91 -4.67
N TRP A 135 -3.60 -18.91 -5.04
CA TRP A 135 -2.23 -19.07 -4.53
C TRP A 135 -1.26 -18.01 -5.06
N ARG A 136 -1.32 -17.64 -6.34
CA ARG A 136 -0.46 -16.57 -6.90
C ARG A 136 -0.77 -15.22 -6.26
N LEU A 137 -2.05 -14.88 -6.13
CA LEU A 137 -2.49 -13.67 -5.43
C LEU A 137 -2.00 -13.69 -3.98
N ARG A 138 -2.21 -14.79 -3.25
CA ARG A 138 -1.81 -14.92 -1.85
C ARG A 138 -0.30 -14.80 -1.65
N LEU A 139 0.51 -15.46 -2.47
CA LEU A 139 1.97 -15.38 -2.40
C LEU A 139 2.48 -13.97 -2.70
N SER A 140 1.90 -13.29 -3.70
CA SER A 140 2.23 -11.89 -3.99
C SER A 140 1.88 -10.97 -2.83
N ALA A 141 0.71 -11.16 -2.19
CA ALA A 141 0.27 -10.41 -1.03
C ALA A 141 1.18 -10.63 0.18
N ILE A 142 1.61 -11.88 0.45
CA ILE A 142 2.58 -12.19 1.50
C ILE A 142 3.93 -11.54 1.21
N GLY A 143 4.45 -11.68 -0.01
CA GLY A 143 5.73 -11.09 -0.42
C GLY A 143 5.73 -9.57 -0.26
N LEU A 144 4.66 -8.90 -0.69
CA LEU A 144 4.48 -7.46 -0.49
C LEU A 144 4.36 -7.09 0.99
N THR A 145 3.65 -7.88 1.79
CA THR A 145 3.54 -7.65 3.23
C THR A 145 4.92 -7.72 3.92
N ILE A 146 5.76 -8.69 3.55
CA ILE A 146 7.14 -8.80 4.04
C ILE A 146 7.96 -7.59 3.58
N ALA A 147 7.93 -7.26 2.29
CA ALA A 147 8.71 -6.16 1.72
C ALA A 147 8.36 -4.82 2.37
N LEU A 148 7.06 -4.51 2.52
CA LEU A 148 6.59 -3.31 3.20
C LEU A 148 6.96 -3.31 4.68
N SER A 149 6.89 -4.45 5.36
CA SER A 149 7.32 -4.56 6.75
C SER A 149 8.81 -4.25 6.90
N VAL A 150 9.66 -4.73 6.00
CA VAL A 150 11.10 -4.41 5.99
C VAL A 150 11.33 -2.91 5.76
N LEU A 151 10.61 -2.29 4.81
CA LEU A 151 10.70 -0.85 4.58
C LEU A 151 10.26 -0.03 5.79
N ILE A 152 9.15 -0.41 6.43
CA ILE A 152 8.64 0.24 7.64
C ILE A 152 9.64 0.09 8.79
N ILE A 153 10.17 -1.12 9.04
CA ILE A 153 11.19 -1.36 10.07
C ILE A 153 12.45 -0.55 9.78
N SER A 154 12.90 -0.49 8.52
CA SER A 154 14.08 0.28 8.12
C SER A 154 13.89 1.78 8.32
N ALA A 155 12.72 2.31 7.92
CA ALA A 155 12.36 3.70 8.14
C ALA A 155 12.30 4.04 9.64
N LEU A 156 11.69 3.16 10.45
CA LEU A 156 11.60 3.34 11.89
C LEU A 156 12.98 3.26 12.57
N ALA A 157 13.79 2.28 12.19
CA ALA A 157 15.17 2.15 12.68
C ALA A 157 15.99 3.40 12.34
N LEU A 158 15.85 3.92 11.12
CA LEU A 158 16.51 5.14 10.70
C LEU A 158 16.00 6.36 11.48
N VAL A 159 14.71 6.50 11.75
CA VAL A 159 14.19 7.63 12.55
C VAL A 159 14.68 7.56 14.00
N LEU A 160 14.68 6.37 14.61
CA LEU A 160 14.98 6.20 16.02
C LEU A 160 16.49 6.17 16.32
N TYR A 161 17.26 5.48 15.48
CA TYR A 161 18.70 5.26 15.66
C TYR A 161 19.54 6.01 14.64
N GLY A 162 18.93 6.86 13.81
CA GLY A 162 19.65 7.60 12.77
C GLY A 162 20.84 8.36 13.33
N GLY A 163 20.71 9.01 14.48
CA GLY A 163 21.83 9.71 15.12
C GLY A 163 22.99 8.79 15.51
N GLU A 164 22.70 7.60 16.06
CA GLU A 164 23.71 6.60 16.43
C GLU A 164 24.38 6.00 15.19
N VAL A 165 23.59 5.69 14.15
CA VAL A 165 24.09 5.21 12.86
C VAL A 165 25.00 6.25 12.20
N GLY A 166 24.57 7.52 12.19
CA GLY A 166 25.37 8.63 11.70
C GLY A 166 26.67 8.79 12.48
N GLY A 167 26.62 8.67 13.81
CA GLY A 167 27.80 8.70 14.68
C GLY A 167 28.78 7.56 14.40
N ALA A 168 28.29 6.34 14.24
CA ALA A 168 29.10 5.17 13.92
C ALA A 168 29.79 5.29 12.55
N ILE A 169 29.05 5.75 11.53
CA ILE A 169 29.59 5.99 10.18
C ILE A 169 30.63 7.12 10.22
N ALA A 170 30.33 8.23 10.91
CA ALA A 170 31.25 9.35 11.07
C ALA A 170 32.57 8.90 11.73
N GLY A 171 32.48 8.10 12.79
CA GLY A 171 33.64 7.54 13.48
C GLY A 171 34.46 6.60 12.62
N TYR A 172 33.81 5.77 11.78
CA TYR A 172 34.50 4.86 10.85
C TYR A 172 35.27 5.62 9.75
N PHE A 173 34.68 6.67 9.19
CA PHE A 173 35.31 7.49 8.14
C PHE A 173 36.16 8.66 8.69
N ASN A 174 36.33 8.75 10.02
CA ASN A 174 37.04 9.82 10.72
C ASN A 174 36.55 11.23 10.33
N GLN A 175 35.25 11.35 10.08
CA GLN A 175 34.59 12.59 9.69
C GLN A 175 34.05 13.33 10.92
N GLY A 176 34.14 14.66 10.91
CA GLY A 176 33.74 15.52 12.04
C GLY A 176 32.27 15.95 12.04
N GLY A 177 31.97 17.03 12.77
CA GLY A 177 30.61 17.54 12.96
C GLY A 177 29.84 17.89 11.68
N LEU A 178 30.55 18.28 10.60
CA LEU A 178 29.94 18.54 9.29
C LEU A 178 29.21 17.32 8.72
N PHE A 179 29.77 16.11 8.90
CA PHE A 179 29.10 14.88 8.45
C PHE A 179 27.79 14.64 9.21
N LEU A 180 27.77 14.88 10.52
CA LEU A 180 26.56 14.69 11.33
C LEU A 180 25.46 15.69 10.95
N VAL A 181 25.81 16.92 10.60
CA VAL A 181 24.84 17.90 10.07
C VAL A 181 24.27 17.42 8.74
N VAL A 182 25.12 17.01 7.79
CA VAL A 182 24.69 16.47 6.50
C VAL A 182 23.83 15.22 6.68
N TRP A 183 24.22 14.31 7.57
CA TRP A 183 23.50 13.09 7.88
C TRP A 183 22.08 13.37 8.40
N ASN A 184 21.92 14.30 9.36
CA ASN A 184 20.60 14.68 9.86
C ASN A 184 19.71 15.26 8.76
N ILE A 185 20.29 15.98 7.78
CA ILE A 185 19.55 16.50 6.62
C ILE A 185 19.17 15.36 5.67
N VAL A 186 20.07 14.42 5.40
CA VAL A 186 19.87 13.28 4.47
C VAL A 186 18.91 12.23 5.03
N GLN A 187 18.83 12.09 6.36
CA GLN A 187 17.97 11.13 7.03
C GLN A 187 16.49 11.34 6.67
N VAL A 188 16.02 12.58 6.60
CA VAL A 188 14.61 12.89 6.31
C VAL A 188 14.20 12.49 4.88
N PRO A 189 14.92 12.88 3.81
CA PRO A 189 14.71 12.36 2.46
C PRO A 189 14.81 10.85 2.37
N LEU A 190 15.71 10.21 3.12
CA LEU A 190 15.87 8.76 3.09
C LEU A 190 14.65 8.02 3.69
N VAL A 191 14.08 8.55 4.79
CA VAL A 191 12.79 8.06 5.33
C VAL A 191 11.67 8.24 4.31
N LEU A 192 11.61 9.42 3.67
CA LEU A 192 10.62 9.68 2.63
C LEU A 192 10.80 8.74 1.43
N ALA A 193 12.04 8.39 1.07
CA ALA A 193 12.34 7.44 0.01
C ALA A 193 11.81 6.03 0.33
N PHE A 194 11.90 5.57 1.58
CA PHE A 194 11.28 4.29 1.98
C PHE A 194 9.75 4.33 1.83
N VAL A 195 9.10 5.44 2.18
CA VAL A 195 7.63 5.59 2.03
C VAL A 195 7.23 5.66 0.55
N LEU A 196 7.98 6.40 -0.27
CA LEU A 196 7.78 6.43 -1.72
C LEU A 196 7.97 5.05 -2.35
N LEU A 197 9.01 4.33 -1.94
CA LEU A 197 9.24 2.96 -2.40
C LEU A 197 8.12 2.02 -1.97
N ALA A 198 7.57 2.17 -0.76
CA ALA A 198 6.41 1.41 -0.30
C ALA A 198 5.19 1.62 -1.21
N PHE A 199 4.84 2.87 -1.53
CA PHE A 199 3.75 3.18 -2.47
C PHE A 199 4.05 2.66 -3.88
N ALA A 200 5.29 2.78 -4.36
CA ALA A 200 5.68 2.28 -5.67
C ALA A 200 5.58 0.75 -5.76
N LEU A 201 6.02 0.01 -4.72
CA LEU A 201 5.88 -1.44 -4.66
C LEU A 201 4.41 -1.88 -4.65
N ILE A 202 3.56 -1.17 -3.91
CA ILE A 202 2.11 -1.40 -3.92
C ILE A 202 1.58 -1.23 -5.35
N TYR A 203 1.88 -0.11 -6.03
CA TYR A 203 1.36 0.14 -7.38
C TYR A 203 1.96 -0.75 -8.46
N TYR A 204 3.17 -1.28 -8.25
CA TYR A 204 3.83 -2.16 -9.22
C TYR A 204 3.34 -3.61 -9.11
N PHE A 205 3.30 -4.17 -7.90
CA PHE A 205 3.12 -5.61 -7.69
C PHE A 205 1.71 -5.99 -7.22
N SER A 206 0.96 -5.05 -6.63
CA SER A 206 -0.36 -5.34 -6.08
C SER A 206 -1.42 -5.51 -7.16
N PRO A 207 -1.58 -4.61 -8.15
CA PRO A 207 -2.62 -4.76 -9.16
C PRO A 207 -2.25 -5.86 -10.18
N ASN A 208 -3.27 -6.50 -10.74
CA ASN A 208 -3.13 -7.56 -11.74
C ASN A 208 -2.90 -6.95 -13.13
N LEU A 209 -1.72 -6.34 -13.31
CA LEU A 209 -1.30 -5.70 -14.55
C LEU A 209 -0.13 -6.47 -15.15
N LEU A 210 -0.20 -6.78 -16.44
CA LEU A 210 0.96 -7.27 -17.17
C LEU A 210 1.97 -6.14 -17.41
N ASP A 211 3.26 -6.45 -17.51
CA ASP A 211 4.33 -5.55 -17.99
C ASP A 211 4.28 -4.10 -17.47
N GLN A 212 3.96 -3.93 -16.18
CA GLN A 212 3.86 -2.62 -15.58
C GLN A 212 5.23 -1.95 -15.56
N LYS A 213 5.30 -0.65 -15.92
CA LYS A 213 6.57 0.09 -16.00
C LYS A 213 6.67 1.10 -14.86
N TRP A 214 7.84 1.17 -14.22
CA TRP A 214 8.11 2.04 -13.07
C TRP A 214 7.80 3.53 -13.31
N TYR A 215 7.97 4.01 -14.54
CA TYR A 215 7.73 5.42 -14.85
C TYR A 215 6.23 5.78 -14.92
N TRP A 216 5.33 4.81 -15.13
CA TRP A 216 3.88 5.04 -15.09
C TRP A 216 3.36 5.19 -13.67
N ILE A 217 3.99 4.47 -12.72
CA ILE A 217 3.54 4.45 -11.32
C ILE A 217 4.15 5.58 -10.46
N THR A 218 5.29 6.12 -10.87
CA THR A 218 6.05 7.11 -10.08
C THR A 218 5.25 8.40 -9.79
N PRO A 219 4.52 9.01 -10.75
CA PRO A 219 3.74 10.22 -10.48
C PRO A 219 2.69 10.01 -9.39
N GLY A 220 1.90 8.94 -9.47
CA GLY A 220 0.91 8.60 -8.47
C GLY A 220 1.51 8.16 -7.14
N SER A 221 2.69 7.55 -7.09
CA SER A 221 3.41 7.30 -5.83
C SER A 221 3.74 8.61 -5.12
N ILE A 222 4.22 9.61 -5.85
CA ILE A 222 4.57 10.92 -5.27
C ILE A 222 3.32 11.66 -4.81
N ILE A 223 2.30 11.73 -5.66
CA ILE A 223 1.05 12.42 -5.31
C ILE A 223 0.32 11.70 -4.17
N GLY A 224 0.30 10.36 -4.20
CA GLY A 224 -0.28 9.53 -3.14
C GLY A 224 0.41 9.74 -1.79
N VAL A 225 1.74 9.75 -1.75
CA VAL A 225 2.51 10.05 -0.53
C VAL A 225 2.27 11.50 -0.06
N ALA A 226 2.28 12.46 -0.97
CA ALA A 226 2.01 13.86 -0.63
C ALA A 226 0.61 14.04 -0.03
N LEU A 227 -0.40 13.41 -0.63
CA LEU A 227 -1.77 13.42 -0.14
C LEU A 227 -1.88 12.71 1.21
N TRP A 228 -1.24 11.56 1.38
CA TRP A 228 -1.22 10.82 2.64
C TRP A 228 -0.59 11.63 3.78
N LEU A 229 0.52 12.32 3.51
CA LEU A 229 1.17 13.22 4.48
C LEU A 229 0.29 14.42 4.82
N LEU A 230 -0.30 15.07 3.80
CA LEU A 230 -1.21 16.20 3.96
C LEU A 230 -2.41 15.80 4.84
N VAL A 231 -3.07 14.70 4.49
CA VAL A 231 -4.24 14.23 5.20
C VAL A 231 -3.88 13.77 6.63
N SER A 232 -2.74 13.12 6.82
CA SER A 232 -2.25 12.76 8.17
C SER A 232 -1.98 13.99 9.03
N PHE A 233 -1.42 15.05 8.45
CA PHE A 233 -1.22 16.32 9.13
C PHE A 233 -2.55 16.99 9.49
N LEU A 234 -3.47 17.13 8.52
CA LEU A 234 -4.79 17.71 8.73
C LEU A 234 -5.59 16.94 9.77
N PHE A 235 -5.52 15.60 9.73
CA PHE A 235 -6.20 14.74 10.69
C PHE A 235 -5.67 14.93 12.11
N ARG A 236 -4.34 15.07 12.26
CA ARG A 236 -3.73 15.42 13.55
C ARG A 236 -4.22 16.78 14.07
N VAL A 237 -4.30 17.78 13.21
CA VAL A 237 -4.81 19.11 13.56
C VAL A 237 -6.27 19.01 13.97
N TYR A 238 -7.10 18.27 13.22
CA TYR A 238 -8.51 18.02 13.55
C TYR A 238 -8.66 17.42 14.94
N LEU A 239 -7.96 16.33 15.24
CA LEU A 239 -8.05 15.69 16.54
C LEU A 239 -7.60 16.61 17.68
N ARG A 240 -6.59 17.47 17.46
CA ARG A 240 -6.16 18.44 18.49
C ARG A 240 -7.30 19.36 18.96
N TYR A 241 -8.25 19.69 18.08
CA TYR A 241 -9.39 20.55 18.43
C TYR A 241 -10.67 19.78 18.77
N PHE A 242 -10.82 18.53 18.30
CA PHE A 242 -12.06 17.75 18.36
C PHE A 242 -11.94 16.38 19.06
N ASP A 243 -10.92 16.13 19.89
CA ASP A 243 -10.70 14.85 20.61
C ASP A 243 -11.75 14.50 21.69
N SER A 244 -12.87 15.23 21.76
CA SER A 244 -13.97 14.94 22.70
C SER A 244 -14.63 13.59 22.44
N TYR A 245 -14.50 13.03 21.22
CA TYR A 245 -15.03 11.71 20.87
C TYR A 245 -14.44 10.58 21.72
N SER A 246 -13.12 10.60 21.98
CA SER A 246 -12.49 9.61 22.86
C SER A 246 -12.88 9.80 24.33
N LEU A 247 -13.24 11.02 24.75
CA LEU A 247 -13.75 11.30 26.10
C LEU A 247 -15.16 10.75 26.30
N THR A 248 -16.02 10.84 25.28
CA THR A 248 -17.42 10.38 25.35
C THR A 248 -17.57 8.88 25.16
N TYR A 249 -16.80 8.29 24.22
CA TYR A 249 -16.95 6.88 23.82
C TYR A 249 -15.80 5.97 24.26
N GLY A 250 -14.79 6.50 24.98
CA GLY A 250 -13.68 5.71 25.50
C GLY A 250 -12.92 4.94 24.43
N SER A 251 -12.73 3.63 24.66
CA SER A 251 -12.04 2.72 23.74
C SER A 251 -12.73 2.57 22.38
N LEU A 252 -14.07 2.68 22.33
CA LEU A 252 -14.81 2.63 21.06
C LEU A 252 -14.48 3.86 20.19
N GLY A 253 -14.37 5.04 20.82
CA GLY A 253 -13.94 6.26 20.12
C GLY A 253 -12.53 6.12 19.51
N ALA A 254 -11.62 5.40 20.18
CA ALA A 254 -10.29 5.11 19.66
C ALA A 254 -10.32 4.32 18.35
N VAL A 255 -11.15 3.28 18.30
CA VAL A 255 -11.30 2.43 17.11
C VAL A 255 -11.92 3.23 15.95
N ILE A 256 -12.94 4.06 16.22
CA ILE A 256 -13.58 4.90 15.20
C ILE A 256 -12.58 5.89 14.59
N ILE A 257 -11.79 6.57 15.42
CA ILE A 257 -10.75 7.51 14.97
C ILE A 257 -9.69 6.78 14.12
N LEU A 258 -9.29 5.58 14.54
CA LEU A 258 -8.33 4.77 13.80
C LEU A 258 -8.87 4.29 12.46
N MET A 259 -10.12 3.83 12.41
CA MET A 259 -10.79 3.47 11.15
C MET A 259 -10.89 4.66 10.21
N LEU A 260 -11.18 5.86 10.73
CA LEU A 260 -11.19 7.08 9.94
C LEU A 260 -9.79 7.42 9.39
N TRP A 261 -8.73 7.23 10.17
CA TRP A 261 -7.37 7.41 9.67
C TRP A 261 -7.00 6.36 8.60
N PHE A 262 -7.41 5.11 8.77
CA PHE A 262 -7.23 4.06 7.76
C PHE A 262 -8.04 4.32 6.49
N TYR A 263 -9.25 4.84 6.64
CA TYR A 263 -10.07 5.31 5.52
C TYR A 263 -9.31 6.38 4.74
N LEU A 264 -8.86 7.44 5.41
CA LEU A 264 -8.08 8.50 4.78
C LEU A 264 -6.79 8.01 4.13
N THR A 265 -6.13 7.01 4.72
CA THR A 265 -4.95 6.35 4.14
C THR A 265 -5.30 5.55 2.89
N GLY A 266 -6.38 4.77 2.92
CA GLY A 266 -6.89 4.04 1.76
C GLY A 266 -7.25 4.97 0.61
N ALA A 267 -7.89 6.12 0.90
CA ALA A 267 -8.20 7.13 -0.10
C ALA A 267 -6.94 7.66 -0.77
N ALA A 268 -5.89 7.99 0.01
CA ALA A 268 -4.63 8.46 -0.56
C ALA A 268 -3.96 7.43 -1.48
N ILE A 269 -3.98 6.14 -1.09
CA ILE A 269 -3.48 5.04 -1.91
C ILE A 269 -4.28 4.90 -3.20
N LEU A 270 -5.62 4.89 -3.12
CA LEU A 270 -6.47 4.71 -4.31
C LEU A 270 -6.45 5.91 -5.25
N ILE A 271 -6.39 7.14 -4.73
CA ILE A 271 -6.26 8.34 -5.55
C ILE A 271 -4.94 8.32 -6.32
N GLY A 272 -3.82 7.97 -5.67
CA GLY A 272 -2.54 7.79 -6.37
C GLY A 272 -2.58 6.67 -7.42
N GLY A 273 -3.29 5.58 -7.13
CA GLY A 273 -3.53 4.49 -8.09
C GLY A 273 -4.34 4.93 -9.31
N LYS A 274 -5.43 5.67 -9.11
CA LYS A 274 -6.25 6.25 -10.19
C LYS A 274 -5.47 7.23 -11.06
N ILE A 275 -4.66 8.09 -10.45
CA ILE A 275 -3.79 9.01 -11.20
C ILE A 275 -2.86 8.23 -12.13
N ASN A 276 -2.25 7.14 -11.64
CA ASN A 276 -1.40 6.28 -12.46
C ASN A 276 -2.19 5.62 -13.60
N ALA A 277 -3.39 5.11 -13.29
CA ALA A 277 -4.24 4.47 -14.28
C ALA A 277 -4.67 5.44 -15.39
N GLU A 278 -5.06 6.66 -15.04
CA GLU A 278 -5.48 7.72 -15.95
C GLU A 278 -4.32 8.23 -16.83
N ILE A 279 -3.14 8.44 -16.25
CA ILE A 279 -1.94 8.84 -17.00
C ILE A 279 -1.57 7.77 -18.03
N GLU A 280 -1.64 6.48 -17.65
CA GLU A 280 -1.35 5.38 -18.56
C GLU A 280 -2.44 5.22 -19.64
N ALA A 281 -3.71 5.41 -19.29
CA ALA A 281 -4.82 5.33 -20.25
C ALA A 281 -4.77 6.47 -21.28
N ALA A 282 -4.55 7.70 -20.85
CA ALA A 282 -4.40 8.85 -21.75
C ALA A 282 -3.20 8.69 -22.69
N ALA A 283 -2.08 8.16 -22.18
CA ALA A 283 -0.94 7.85 -23.03
C ALA A 283 -1.25 6.78 -24.10
N ALA A 284 -2.12 5.82 -23.78
CA ALA A 284 -2.56 4.81 -24.74
C ALA A 284 -3.42 5.43 -25.86
N GLU A 285 -4.31 6.37 -25.52
CA GLU A 285 -5.09 7.14 -26.49
C GLU A 285 -4.21 7.98 -27.42
N GLU A 286 -3.08 8.51 -26.92
CA GLU A 286 -2.07 9.18 -27.75
C GLU A 286 -1.19 8.23 -28.58
N GLY A 287 -1.39 6.91 -28.49
CA GLY A 287 -0.63 5.91 -29.22
C GLY A 287 0.79 5.71 -28.70
N VAL A 288 1.06 6.03 -27.42
CA VAL A 288 2.38 5.81 -26.81
C VAL A 288 2.66 4.30 -26.71
N PRO A 289 3.76 3.78 -27.30
CA PRO A 289 4.04 2.35 -27.30
C PRO A 289 4.17 1.75 -25.89
N GLY A 290 3.32 0.76 -25.60
CA GLY A 290 3.29 0.05 -24.32
C GLY A 290 2.56 0.78 -23.18
N ALA A 291 1.76 1.80 -23.50
CA ALA A 291 0.68 2.28 -22.64
C ALA A 291 -0.56 1.39 -22.83
N LYS A 292 -1.47 1.36 -21.86
CA LYS A 292 -2.63 0.45 -21.86
C LYS A 292 -3.92 1.19 -21.52
N HIS A 293 -4.96 0.95 -22.30
CA HIS A 293 -6.31 1.45 -22.01
C HIS A 293 -6.86 0.79 -20.72
N HIS A 294 -7.94 1.38 -20.17
CA HIS A 294 -8.68 0.76 -19.08
C HIS A 294 -9.19 -0.63 -19.48
N GLY A 295 -9.02 -1.62 -18.60
CA GLY A 295 -9.52 -2.99 -18.83
C GLY A 295 -8.67 -3.88 -19.75
N GLU A 296 -7.84 -3.33 -20.64
CA GLU A 296 -6.94 -4.12 -21.52
C GLU A 296 -5.74 -4.75 -20.79
N LYS A 297 -5.60 -4.54 -19.48
CA LYS A 297 -4.38 -4.88 -18.73
C LYS A 297 -4.32 -6.34 -18.24
N ILE A 298 -5.14 -7.23 -18.79
CA ILE A 298 -5.28 -8.66 -18.43
C ILE A 298 -4.59 -9.57 -19.47
N ALA A 299 -4.04 -10.71 -19.04
CA ALA A 299 -3.40 -11.70 -19.91
C ALA A 299 -4.37 -12.43 -20.87
N PRO A 300 -3.90 -12.93 -22.04
CA PRO A 300 -4.76 -13.59 -23.04
C PRO A 300 -5.30 -14.98 -22.64
N GLU A 301 -4.95 -15.52 -21.47
CA GLU A 301 -5.13 -16.96 -21.18
C GLU A 301 -6.60 -17.44 -21.14
N GLU A 302 -7.59 -16.55 -20.96
CA GLU A 302 -9.03 -16.91 -21.01
C GLU A 302 -9.78 -16.37 -22.24
N SER A 303 -9.29 -15.29 -22.87
CA SER A 303 -9.89 -14.78 -24.12
C SER A 303 -9.71 -15.79 -25.22
N ASP A 304 -8.53 -16.41 -25.33
CA ASP A 304 -8.24 -17.33 -26.44
C ASP A 304 -9.14 -18.59 -26.39
N LEU A 305 -9.45 -19.12 -25.20
CA LEU A 305 -10.33 -20.28 -25.06
C LEU A 305 -11.80 -19.91 -25.30
N SER A 306 -12.27 -18.77 -24.80
CA SER A 306 -13.63 -18.27 -25.04
C SER A 306 -13.84 -17.95 -26.52
N ASP A 307 -12.88 -17.27 -27.14
CA ASP A 307 -12.94 -16.85 -28.55
C ASP A 307 -12.75 -18.06 -29.48
N THR A 308 -11.91 -19.02 -29.12
CA THR A 308 -11.78 -20.30 -29.85
C THR A 308 -13.06 -21.13 -29.73
N VAL A 309 -13.65 -21.25 -28.54
CA VAL A 309 -14.92 -21.98 -28.35
C VAL A 309 -16.06 -21.28 -29.11
N ALA A 310 -16.13 -19.96 -29.09
CA ALA A 310 -17.12 -19.18 -29.83
C ALA A 310 -16.90 -19.22 -31.36
N ALA A 311 -15.64 -19.35 -31.82
CA ALA A 311 -15.32 -19.55 -33.23
C ALA A 311 -15.66 -20.97 -33.69
N VAL A 312 -15.38 -21.98 -32.87
CA VAL A 312 -15.75 -23.38 -33.15
C VAL A 312 -17.26 -23.56 -33.16
N ALA A 313 -18.00 -22.97 -32.22
CA ALA A 313 -19.46 -23.03 -32.19
C ALA A 313 -20.09 -22.42 -33.46
N ARG A 314 -19.58 -21.27 -33.92
CA ARG A 314 -20.03 -20.63 -35.17
C ARG A 314 -19.70 -21.45 -36.41
N ALA A 315 -18.56 -22.16 -36.42
CA ALA A 315 -18.18 -23.03 -37.53
C ALA A 315 -19.10 -24.27 -37.62
N THR A 316 -19.48 -24.85 -36.47
CA THR A 316 -20.41 -25.99 -36.43
C THR A 316 -21.84 -25.63 -36.83
N GLU A 317 -22.32 -24.41 -36.54
CA GLU A 317 -23.64 -23.95 -36.97
C GLU A 317 -23.72 -23.73 -38.49
N THR A 318 -22.61 -23.36 -39.14
CA THR A 318 -22.56 -23.20 -40.61
C THR A 318 -22.47 -24.51 -41.40
N GLU A 319 -22.14 -25.63 -40.74
CA GLU A 319 -21.99 -26.94 -41.40
C GLU A 319 -23.31 -27.72 -41.45
N ASP A 320 -24.26 -27.43 -40.55
CA ASP A 320 -25.57 -28.10 -40.46
C ASP A 320 -26.64 -27.49 -41.40
N ASP A 321 -26.35 -26.34 -42.02
CA ASP A 321 -27.27 -25.62 -42.93
C ASP A 321 -26.93 -25.84 -44.42
N GLN A 322 -26.06 -26.82 -44.74
CA GLN A 322 -25.91 -27.28 -46.12
C GLN A 322 -26.94 -28.38 -46.43
N PRO A 323 -28.00 -28.10 -47.20
CA PRO A 323 -28.93 -29.12 -47.63
C PRO A 323 -28.18 -30.12 -48.51
N ASN A 324 -28.20 -31.38 -48.09
CA ASN A 324 -27.60 -32.51 -48.79
C ASN A 324 -28.19 -32.64 -50.21
N SER A 325 -27.55 -31.99 -51.18
CA SER A 325 -27.88 -32.15 -52.59
C SER A 325 -27.08 -33.32 -53.14
N LYS A 326 -27.65 -34.53 -53.03
CA LYS A 326 -27.63 -35.60 -54.04
C LYS A 326 -28.36 -36.85 -53.55
#